data_AF-A0A150P4Z2-F1
#
_entry.id   AF-A0A150P4Z2-F1
#
_cell.length_a   1.000
_cell.length_b   1.000
_cell.length_c   1.000
_cell.angle_alpha   90.00
_cell.angle_beta   90.00
_cell.angle_gamma   90.00
#
_symmetry.space_group_name_H-M   'P 1'
#
loop_
_entity.id
_entity.type
_entity.pdbx_description
1 polymer ?
#
loop_
_entity_poly.entity_id
_entity_poly.type
_entity_poly.pdbx_seq_one_letter_code
_entity_poly.pdbx_strand_id
1 'polypeptide(L)'
;MEAGASWSHQRHGAGVTFVSPEGIRVNAHVAMAEYPEGIDGGRLFEYLESLGVASVHFEGIEYSIAKHEMDKLMDQMARSGLLRPVVSSGRFVHRLFELTQELPLSGS
;
A
#
# COMPACT_ATOMS: atom_id res chain seq x y z
N MET A 1 2.98 7.62 31.83
CA MET A 1 2.80 7.67 30.37
C MET A 1 4.13 7.28 29.77
N GLU A 2 4.21 6.15 29.08
CA GLU A 2 5.42 5.86 28.32
C GLU A 2 5.53 6.87 27.18
N ALA A 3 6.72 7.47 27.03
CA ALA A 3 6.99 8.31 25.87
C ALA A 3 7.00 7.41 24.64
N GLY A 4 6.20 7.75 23.62
CA GLY A 4 6.19 7.02 22.36
C GLY A 4 7.56 7.07 21.67
N ALA A 5 7.81 6.13 20.76
CA ALA A 5 9.03 6.10 19.96
C ALA A 5 9.20 7.38 19.13
N SER A 6 10.44 7.85 18.97
CA SER A 6 10.76 8.96 18.07
C SER A 6 10.99 8.44 16.66
N TRP A 7 10.31 9.03 15.68
CA TRP A 7 10.40 8.66 14.26
C TRP A 7 11.07 9.78 13.48
N SER A 8 11.87 9.43 12.48
CA SER A 8 12.48 10.40 11.57
C SER A 8 11.56 10.68 10.38
N HIS A 9 11.47 11.94 9.95
CA HIS A 9 10.67 12.31 8.78
C HIS A 9 11.58 12.66 7.59
N GLN A 10 11.15 12.32 6.37
CA GLN A 10 11.82 12.69 5.13
C GLN A 10 10.79 13.13 4.08
N ARG A 11 11.16 14.07 3.21
CA ARG A 11 10.30 14.48 2.10
C ARG A 11 10.57 13.57 0.89
N HIS A 12 9.52 13.00 0.33
CA HIS A 12 9.61 12.12 -0.84
C HIS A 12 8.56 12.52 -1.88
N GLY A 13 8.99 13.26 -2.91
CA GLY A 13 8.09 13.82 -3.93
C GLY A 13 7.00 14.71 -3.32
N ALA A 14 5.73 14.35 -3.56
CA ALA A 14 4.57 15.05 -3.00
C ALA A 14 4.13 14.53 -1.62
N GLY A 15 4.85 13.58 -1.03
CA GLY A 15 4.56 13.00 0.29
C GLY A 15 5.65 13.20 1.33
N VAL A 16 5.43 12.61 2.50
CA VAL A 16 6.35 12.54 3.64
C VAL A 16 6.50 11.08 4.05
N THR A 17 7.72 10.62 4.32
CA THR A 17 8.00 9.29 4.86
C THR A 17 8.37 9.42 6.33
N PHE A 18 7.81 8.59 7.19
CA PHE A 18 8.21 8.43 8.58
C PHE A 18 8.92 7.09 8.75
N VAL A 19 10.07 7.09 9.41
CA VAL A 19 10.88 5.89 9.64
C VAL A 19 11.13 5.71 11.13
N SER A 20 10.75 4.55 11.67
CA SER A 20 11.03 4.16 13.06
C SER A 20 12.51 3.79 13.25
N PRO A 21 13.04 3.79 14.49
CA PRO A 21 14.40 3.32 14.77
C PRO A 21 14.65 1.86 14.33
N GLU A 22 13.60 1.05 14.31
CA GLU A 22 13.61 -0.36 13.89
C GLU A 22 13.48 -0.53 12.36
N GLY A 23 13.38 0.58 11.60
CA GLY A 23 13.31 0.57 10.14
C GLY A 23 11.90 0.42 9.57
N ILE A 24 10.85 0.48 10.40
CA ILE A 24 9.47 0.50 9.93
C ILE A 24 9.22 1.81 9.20
N ARG A 25 8.60 1.75 8.01
CA ARG A 25 8.32 2.93 7.18
C ARG A 25 6.83 3.14 6.99
N VAL A 26 6.40 4.39 7.10
CA VAL A 26 5.05 4.83 6.78
C VAL A 26 5.14 6.04 5.86
N ASN A 27 4.65 5.92 4.63
CA ASN A 27 4.45 7.09 3.77
C ASN A 27 3.11 7.74 4.07
N ALA A 28 3.11 9.05 4.27
CA ALA A 28 1.96 9.93 4.18
C ALA A 28 2.01 10.68 2.83
N HIS A 29 1.24 10.19 1.85
CA HIS A 29 1.10 10.84 0.54
C HIS A 29 -0.20 11.64 0.45
N VAL A 30 -0.30 12.65 -0.43
CA VAL A 30 -1.56 13.39 -0.70
C VAL A 30 -2.74 12.45 -0.98
N ALA A 31 -2.47 11.34 -1.66
CA ALA A 31 -3.41 10.28 -1.95
C ALA A 31 -4.06 9.66 -0.70
N MET A 32 -3.38 9.67 0.46
CA MET A 32 -3.97 9.19 1.73
C MET A 32 -4.94 10.18 2.34
N ALA A 33 -4.72 11.48 2.15
CA ALA A 33 -5.65 12.49 2.64
C ALA A 33 -6.94 12.48 1.81
N GLU A 34 -6.83 12.25 0.50
CA GLU A 34 -7.99 12.16 -0.41
C GLU A 34 -8.70 10.80 -0.32
N TYR A 35 -7.92 9.71 -0.22
CA TYR A 35 -8.40 8.32 -0.16
C TYR A 35 -7.64 7.53 0.91
N PRO A 36 -8.04 7.67 2.20
CA PRO A 36 -7.36 7.02 3.31
C PRO A 36 -7.46 5.50 3.25
N GLU A 37 -8.58 4.98 2.76
CA GLU A 37 -8.84 3.54 2.62
C GLU A 37 -8.32 2.97 1.28
N GLY A 38 -7.86 3.84 0.38
CA GLY A 38 -7.30 3.40 -0.90
C GLY A 38 -6.00 2.62 -0.71
N ILE A 39 -5.81 1.57 -1.50
CA ILE A 39 -4.55 0.84 -1.60
C ILE A 39 -3.91 1.12 -2.97
N ASP A 40 -2.59 1.22 -3.00
CA ASP A 40 -1.80 1.31 -4.22
C ASP A 40 -0.55 0.44 -4.09
N GLY A 41 0.12 0.16 -5.21
CA GLY A 41 1.31 -0.69 -5.21
C GLY A 41 2.48 -0.13 -4.38
N GLY A 42 2.49 1.17 -4.08
CA GLY A 42 3.46 1.78 -3.18
C GLY A 42 3.20 1.41 -1.73
N ARG A 43 1.96 1.61 -1.27
CA ARG A 43 1.53 1.21 0.08
C ARG A 43 1.72 -0.29 0.31
N LEU A 44 1.36 -1.11 -0.69
CA LEU A 44 1.52 -2.56 -0.61
C LEU A 44 3.01 -2.98 -0.53
N PHE A 45 3.85 -2.37 -1.37
CA PHE A 45 5.30 -2.61 -1.36
C PHE A 45 5.90 -2.34 0.02
N GLU A 46 5.66 -1.15 0.58
CA GLU A 46 6.25 -0.77 1.86
C GLU A 46 5.76 -1.64 3.02
N TYR A 47 4.47 -2.03 2.98
CA TYR A 47 3.92 -2.94 3.97
C TYR A 47 4.62 -4.31 3.92
N LEU A 48 4.69 -4.94 2.74
CA LEU A 48 5.30 -6.27 2.59
C LEU A 48 6.80 -6.26 2.89
N GLU A 49 7.50 -5.21 2.50
CA GLU A 49 8.91 -5.02 2.81
C GLU A 49 9.13 -4.81 4.31
N SER A 50 8.26 -4.08 5.01
CA SER A 50 8.33 -3.91 6.47
C SER A 50 8.18 -5.24 7.23
N LEU A 51 7.50 -6.21 6.62
CA LEU A 51 7.34 -7.57 7.15
C LEU A 51 8.50 -8.50 6.78
N GLY A 52 9.49 -8.03 6.00
CA GLY A 52 10.60 -8.86 5.52
C GLY A 52 10.17 -9.92 4.49
N VAL A 53 9.04 -9.72 3.80
CA VAL A 53 8.55 -10.64 2.77
C VAL A 53 9.44 -10.54 1.53
N ALA A 54 9.79 -11.69 0.94
CA ALA A 54 10.63 -11.74 -0.27
C ALA A 54 9.79 -11.83 -1.56
N SER A 55 8.68 -12.58 -1.53
CA SER A 55 7.75 -12.72 -2.64
C SER A 55 6.33 -13.03 -2.17
N VAL A 56 5.36 -12.80 -3.04
CA VAL A 56 3.94 -13.16 -2.84
C VAL A 56 3.43 -13.92 -4.06
N HIS A 57 2.52 -14.86 -3.83
CA HIS A 57 1.91 -15.66 -4.89
C HIS A 57 0.44 -15.26 -5.07
N PHE A 58 0.03 -15.02 -6.30
CA PHE A 58 -1.36 -14.75 -6.66
C PHE A 58 -1.70 -15.42 -7.99
N GLU A 59 -2.77 -16.22 -8.02
CA GLU A 59 -3.25 -16.94 -9.21
C GLU A 59 -2.15 -17.74 -9.95
N GLY A 60 -1.22 -18.35 -9.21
CA GLY A 60 -0.13 -19.14 -9.77
C GLY A 60 1.04 -18.34 -10.33
N ILE A 61 1.05 -17.01 -10.14
CA ILE A 61 2.17 -16.13 -10.48
C ILE A 61 2.88 -15.71 -9.19
N GLU A 62 4.21 -15.81 -9.18
CA GLU A 62 5.06 -15.28 -8.12
C GLU A 62 5.50 -13.85 -8.45
N TYR A 63 5.35 -12.94 -7.49
CA TYR A 63 5.76 -11.54 -7.57
C TYR A 63 6.82 -11.28 -6.50
N SER A 64 8.03 -10.87 -6.90
CA SER A 64 9.04 -10.39 -5.94
C SER A 64 8.62 -9.08 -5.29
N ILE A 65 9.03 -8.80 -4.06
CA ILE A 65 8.74 -7.52 -3.39
C ILE A 65 9.58 -6.40 -4.02
N ALA A 66 9.03 -5.80 -5.08
CA ALA A 66 9.53 -4.62 -5.74
C ALA A 66 8.35 -3.76 -6.20
N LYS A 67 8.49 -2.42 -6.19
CA LYS A 67 7.39 -1.49 -6.50
C LYS A 67 6.66 -1.81 -7.81
N HIS A 68 7.42 -2.08 -8.89
CA HIS A 68 6.84 -2.36 -10.20
C HIS A 68 6.11 -3.72 -10.25
N GLU A 69 6.56 -4.70 -9.47
CA GLU A 69 5.88 -6.00 -9.34
C GLU A 69 4.61 -5.86 -8.51
N MET A 70 4.62 -5.03 -7.46
CA MET A 70 3.40 -4.73 -6.70
C MET A 70 2.36 -4.02 -7.55
N ASP A 71 2.78 -3.12 -8.45
CA ASP A 71 1.84 -2.52 -9.41
C ASP A 71 1.23 -3.56 -10.36
N LYS A 72 2.01 -4.53 -10.84
CA LYS A 72 1.49 -5.64 -11.66
C LYS A 72 0.53 -6.53 -10.88
N LEU A 73 0.84 -6.82 -9.62
CA LEU A 73 -0.03 -7.60 -8.74
C LEU A 73 -1.37 -6.89 -8.53
N MET A 74 -1.36 -5.59 -8.23
CA MET A 74 -2.58 -4.78 -8.09
C MET A 74 -3.44 -4.83 -9.36
N ASP A 75 -2.80 -4.78 -10.53
CA ASP A 75 -3.49 -4.90 -11.81
C ASP A 75 -4.11 -6.28 -12.03
N GLN A 76 -3.40 -7.33 -11.65
CA GLN A 76 -3.92 -8.68 -11.73
C GLN A 76 -5.12 -8.85 -10.78
N MET A 77 -5.02 -8.38 -9.54
CA MET A 77 -6.14 -8.39 -8.59
C MET A 77 -7.35 -7.57 -9.09
N ALA A 78 -7.11 -6.46 -9.79
CA ALA A 78 -8.18 -5.68 -10.40
C ALA A 78 -8.84 -6.42 -11.58
N ARG A 79 -8.06 -7.11 -12.42
CA ARG A 79 -8.58 -7.95 -13.52
C ARG A 79 -9.38 -9.15 -13.01
N SER A 80 -8.96 -9.73 -11.89
CA SER A 80 -9.69 -10.80 -11.20
C SER A 80 -10.93 -10.30 -10.44
N GLY A 81 -11.18 -8.99 -10.45
CA GLY A 81 -12.34 -8.39 -9.83
C GLY A 81 -12.28 -8.33 -8.30
N LEU A 82 -11.09 -8.50 -7.69
CA LEU A 82 -10.87 -8.31 -6.24
C LEU A 82 -10.66 -6.85 -5.87
N LEU A 83 -10.15 -6.07 -6.82
CA LEU A 83 -9.94 -4.63 -6.68
C LEU A 83 -10.71 -3.86 -7.76
N ARG A 84 -11.22 -2.68 -7.41
CA ARG A 84 -11.74 -1.70 -8.37
C ARG A 84 -10.85 -0.45 -8.35
N PRO A 85 -10.47 0.09 -9.53
CA PRO A 85 -9.74 1.35 -9.60
C PRO A 85 -10.58 2.49 -9.04
N VAL A 86 -9.97 3.33 -8.22
CA VAL A 86 -10.57 4.55 -7.69
C VAL A 86 -10.13 5.72 -8.55
N VAL A 87 -11.09 6.45 -9.10
CA VAL A 87 -10.81 7.69 -9.82
C VAL A 87 -10.69 8.81 -8.78
N SER A 88 -9.46 9.19 -8.45
CA SER A 88 -9.23 10.45 -7.73
C SER A 88 -9.44 11.63 -8.67
N SER A 89 -10.30 12.58 -8.27
CA SER A 89 -10.44 13.90 -8.91
C SER A 89 -9.39 14.91 -8.42
N GLY A 90 -8.41 14.46 -7.64
CA GLY A 90 -7.34 15.27 -7.06
C GLY A 90 -6.35 15.81 -8.09
N ARG A 91 -5.51 16.74 -7.62
CA ARG A 91 -4.52 17.45 -8.45
C ARG A 91 -3.46 16.53 -9.06
N PHE A 92 -3.27 15.34 -8.49
CA PHE A 92 -2.32 14.34 -8.94
C PHE A 92 -3.06 13.04 -9.25
N VAL A 93 -2.84 12.51 -10.46
CA VAL A 93 -3.41 11.22 -10.86
C VAL A 93 -2.70 10.13 -10.07
N HIS A 94 -3.39 9.59 -9.07
CA HIS A 94 -2.93 8.45 -8.29
C HIS A 94 -3.66 7.19 -8.73
N ARG A 95 -2.89 6.13 -8.98
CA ARG A 95 -3.44 4.82 -9.29
C ARG A 95 -3.81 4.11 -8.00
N LEU A 96 -5.00 4.39 -7.51
CA LEU A 96 -5.57 3.84 -6.28
C LEU A 96 -6.59 2.76 -6.61
N PHE A 97 -6.74 1.83 -5.68
CA PHE A 97 -7.69 0.75 -5.74
C PHE A 97 -8.40 0.61 -4.39
N GLU A 98 -9.58 0.02 -4.43
CA GLU A 98 -10.33 -0.36 -3.24
C GLU A 98 -10.83 -1.80 -3.44
N LEU A 99 -11.09 -2.51 -2.34
CA LEU A 99 -11.64 -3.86 -2.39
C LEU A 99 -13.04 -3.84 -3.02
N THR A 100 -13.34 -4.83 -3.86
CA THR A 100 -14.67 -4.96 -4.47
C THR A 100 -15.70 -5.58 -3.53
N GLN A 101 -15.24 -6.33 -2.52
CA GLN A 101 -16.05 -6.91 -1.44
C GLN A 101 -15.22 -6.96 -0.16
N GLU A 102 -15.83 -6.63 0.98
CA GLU A 102 -15.33 -7.08 2.28
C GLU A 102 -15.45 -8.61 2.28
N LEU A 103 -14.35 -9.35 2.36
CA LEU A 103 -14.41 -10.77 2.69
C LEU A 103 -15.26 -10.87 3.97
N PRO A 104 -16.31 -11.73 4.02
CA PRO A 104 -17.00 -11.94 5.27
C PRO A 104 -15.95 -12.34 6.31
N LEU A 105 -15.83 -11.56 7.39
CA LEU A 105 -15.10 -11.97 8.58
C LEU A 105 -15.58 -13.38 8.88
N SER A 106 -14.71 -14.36 8.63
CA SER A 106 -15.09 -15.75 8.79
C SER A 106 -15.38 -15.94 10.26
N GLY A 107 -16.67 -15.98 10.60
CA GLY A 107 -17.13 -16.41 11.90
C GLY A 107 -16.70 -17.86 12.08
N SER A 108 -15.90 -18.10 13.11
CA SER A 108 -15.67 -19.40 13.73
C SER A 108 -15.28 -19.15 15.18
#